data_AF-A0A660UUJ3-F1
#
_entry.id   AF-A0A660UUJ3-F1
#
_cell.length_a   1.000
_cell.length_b   1.000
_cell.length_c   1.000
_cell.angle_alpha   90.00
_cell.angle_beta   90.00
_cell.angle_gamma   90.00
#
_symmetry.space_group_name_H-M   'P 1'
#
loop_
_entity.id
_entity.type
_entity.pdbx_description
1 polymer ?
#
loop_
_entity_poly.entity_id
_entity_poly.type
_entity_poly.pdbx_seq_one_letter_code
_entity_poly.pdbx_strand_id
1 'polypeptide(L)'
;RVPVVPGSDGEIANEDEAVKIANQIGYPVIIKAAAGGGGRGMRVAHNDISLHGAFAAARAEAEAAFKNGSLYIEKFIVEPRHVEVQIMADKTGNALHFYERDCTIQRRHQKLIEESPCPVLDESLRDELCKAALRVVKEADYVNAGTVEFLLDKDKNYYFMEVNTRIQVEHPVSEMVTGHDLIKWQLKIAAGQAINLRQKDIHHTGVALECRINAEDPARNYAPCPGTITRFIPPGGMGVRVDTHLHQGSIVSPHYDSMVAKVIVHQKNREEAIATMKRALGEFRIEPIKTTIPACLDILSHNLYLKSQVDTSFIEQEMG
;
A
#
# COMPACT_ATOMS: atom_id res chain seq x y z
N ARG A 1 14.71 -12.66 -12.17
CA ARG A 1 13.37 -13.23 -11.89
C ARG A 1 12.90 -12.70 -10.54
N VAL A 2 11.63 -12.29 -10.47
CA VAL A 2 10.95 -11.81 -9.26
C VAL A 2 9.72 -12.69 -9.08
N PRO A 3 9.44 -13.23 -7.89
CA PRO A 3 8.24 -14.03 -7.66
C PRO A 3 7.00 -13.22 -8.01
N VAL A 4 6.17 -13.73 -8.91
CA VAL A 4 4.82 -13.21 -9.18
C VAL A 4 3.81 -14.12 -8.50
N VAL A 5 2.58 -13.66 -8.31
CA VAL A 5 1.51 -14.51 -7.79
C VAL A 5 1.39 -15.74 -8.71
N PRO A 6 1.56 -16.97 -8.20
CA PRO A 6 1.43 -18.17 -9.03
C PRO A 6 0.02 -18.23 -9.61
N GLY A 7 -0.09 -18.53 -10.90
CA GLY A 7 -1.37 -18.54 -11.60
C GLY A 7 -1.32 -19.35 -12.88
N SER A 8 -2.46 -19.45 -13.55
CA SER A 8 -2.55 -20.01 -14.89
C SER A 8 -1.80 -19.12 -15.88
N ASP A 9 -1.17 -19.75 -16.88
CA ASP A 9 -0.52 -19.04 -17.99
C ASP A 9 -1.58 -18.57 -19.01
N GLY A 10 -2.42 -17.63 -18.56
CA GLY A 10 -3.58 -17.14 -19.31
C GLY A 10 -4.89 -17.82 -18.94
N GLU A 11 -5.79 -17.91 -19.93
CA GLU A 11 -7.16 -18.39 -19.76
C GLU A 11 -7.20 -19.90 -19.52
N ILE A 12 -8.03 -20.34 -18.57
CA ILE A 12 -8.28 -21.77 -18.31
C ILE A 12 -9.42 -22.26 -19.21
N ALA A 13 -9.21 -23.37 -19.92
CA ALA A 13 -10.16 -23.88 -20.91
C ALA A 13 -11.36 -24.57 -20.25
N ASN A 14 -11.14 -25.26 -19.14
CA ASN A 14 -12.15 -26.02 -18.44
C ASN A 14 -11.82 -26.22 -16.96
N GLU A 15 -12.78 -26.81 -16.26
CA GLU A 15 -12.73 -27.10 -14.83
C GLU A 15 -11.65 -28.12 -14.45
N ASP A 16 -11.38 -29.13 -15.28
CA ASP A 16 -10.32 -30.11 -15.02
C ASP A 16 -8.92 -29.46 -15.05
N GLU A 17 -8.72 -28.52 -15.99
CA GLU A 17 -7.50 -27.70 -16.03
C GLU A 17 -7.39 -26.80 -14.80
N ALA A 18 -8.51 -26.19 -14.37
CA ALA A 18 -8.57 -25.39 -13.16
C ALA A 18 -8.12 -26.17 -11.91
N VAL A 19 -8.61 -27.41 -11.74
CA VAL A 19 -8.24 -28.31 -10.63
C VAL A 19 -6.76 -28.71 -10.71
N LYS A 20 -6.24 -29.00 -11.90
CA LYS A 20 -4.80 -29.32 -12.08
C LYS A 20 -3.91 -28.16 -11.67
N ILE A 21 -4.23 -26.96 -12.13
CA ILE A 21 -3.48 -25.74 -11.82
C ILE A 21 -3.59 -25.42 -10.33
N ALA A 22 -4.78 -25.51 -9.74
CA ALA A 22 -4.98 -25.29 -8.32
C ALA A 22 -4.18 -26.26 -7.43
N ASN A 23 -4.07 -27.53 -7.84
CA ASN A 23 -3.24 -28.51 -7.14
C ASN A 23 -1.73 -28.27 -7.29
N GLN A 24 -1.29 -27.66 -8.39
CA GLN A 24 0.11 -27.24 -8.58
C GLN A 24 0.46 -25.99 -7.76
N ILE A 25 -0.46 -25.02 -7.72
CA ILE A 25 -0.31 -23.77 -6.95
C ILE A 25 -0.50 -24.02 -5.44
N GLY A 26 -1.34 -24.99 -5.09
CA GLY A 26 -1.85 -25.25 -3.75
C GLY A 26 -2.98 -24.31 -3.36
N TYR A 27 -3.96 -24.82 -2.62
CA TYR A 27 -5.08 -24.02 -2.10
C TYR A 27 -4.67 -23.05 -0.95
N PRO A 28 -5.47 -22.01 -0.67
CA PRO A 28 -6.61 -21.54 -1.47
C PRO A 28 -6.16 -20.84 -2.76
N VAL A 29 -7.06 -20.85 -3.75
CA VAL A 29 -6.90 -20.17 -5.05
C VAL A 29 -8.07 -19.23 -5.30
N ILE A 30 -7.86 -18.22 -6.14
CA ILE A 30 -8.90 -17.31 -6.59
C ILE A 30 -9.08 -17.46 -8.10
N ILE A 31 -10.31 -17.66 -8.52
CA ILE A 31 -10.73 -17.61 -9.91
C ILE A 31 -11.11 -16.16 -10.20
N LYS A 32 -10.62 -15.62 -11.31
CA LYS A 32 -10.90 -14.26 -11.76
C LYS A 32 -11.35 -14.27 -13.22
N ALA A 33 -12.30 -13.41 -13.57
CA ALA A 33 -12.69 -13.18 -14.95
C ALA A 33 -11.62 -12.38 -15.71
N ALA A 34 -11.22 -12.85 -16.90
CA ALA A 34 -10.20 -12.19 -17.73
C ALA A 34 -10.62 -10.77 -18.15
N ALA A 35 -11.92 -10.56 -18.38
CA ALA A 35 -12.50 -9.26 -18.72
C ALA A 35 -13.04 -8.47 -17.50
N GLY A 36 -12.80 -8.97 -16.29
CA GLY A 36 -13.37 -8.42 -15.06
C GLY A 36 -12.61 -7.22 -14.48
N GLY A 37 -13.33 -6.34 -13.77
CA GLY A 37 -12.77 -5.22 -13.01
C GLY A 37 -13.68 -4.83 -11.84
N GLY A 38 -13.11 -4.25 -10.78
CA GLY A 38 -13.89 -3.73 -9.63
C GLY A 38 -14.50 -4.79 -8.72
N GLY A 39 -13.90 -5.98 -8.63
CA GLY A 39 -14.31 -7.02 -7.69
C GLY A 39 -15.38 -8.00 -8.20
N ARG A 40 -15.90 -7.81 -9.42
CA ARG A 40 -16.89 -8.69 -10.06
C ARG A 40 -16.24 -9.87 -10.77
N GLY A 41 -16.87 -11.05 -10.71
CA GLY A 41 -16.35 -12.26 -11.34
C GLY A 41 -15.12 -12.85 -10.64
N MET A 42 -14.98 -12.65 -9.33
CA MET A 42 -13.91 -13.25 -8.52
C MET A 42 -14.48 -14.21 -7.48
N ARG A 43 -13.92 -15.41 -7.36
CA ARG A 43 -14.36 -16.43 -6.40
C ARG A 43 -13.16 -17.15 -5.78
N VAL A 44 -13.14 -17.24 -4.45
CA VAL A 44 -12.11 -17.99 -3.73
C VAL A 44 -12.55 -19.44 -3.55
N ALA A 45 -11.62 -20.36 -3.79
CA ALA A 45 -11.79 -21.79 -3.55
C ALA A 45 -10.71 -22.27 -2.58
N HIS A 46 -11.11 -23.07 -1.59
CA HIS A 46 -10.23 -23.59 -0.54
C HIS A 46 -9.86 -25.07 -0.73
N ASN A 47 -10.51 -25.74 -1.68
CA ASN A 47 -10.32 -27.14 -2.04
C ASN A 47 -11.04 -27.44 -3.37
N ASP A 48 -10.81 -28.63 -3.92
CA ASP A 48 -11.41 -29.09 -5.19
C ASP A 48 -12.95 -28.93 -5.21
N ILE A 49 -13.63 -29.35 -4.13
CA ILE A 49 -15.10 -29.27 -4.04
C ILE A 49 -15.60 -27.83 -4.20
N SER A 50 -14.98 -26.90 -3.49
CA SER A 50 -15.32 -25.47 -3.60
C SER A 50 -14.92 -24.87 -4.94
N LEU A 51 -13.87 -25.41 -5.59
CA LEU A 51 -13.41 -24.93 -6.89
C LEU A 51 -14.42 -25.22 -7.99
N HIS A 52 -15.02 -26.41 -7.97
CA HIS A 52 -16.06 -26.80 -8.93
C HIS A 52 -17.23 -25.79 -8.94
N GLY A 53 -17.77 -25.50 -7.76
CA GLY A 53 -18.84 -24.50 -7.61
C GLY A 53 -18.39 -23.08 -7.96
N ALA A 54 -17.19 -22.69 -7.53
CA ALA A 54 -16.63 -21.37 -7.80
C ALA A 54 -16.40 -21.11 -9.30
N PHE A 55 -15.95 -22.11 -10.05
CA PHE A 55 -15.70 -22.03 -11.50
C PHE A 55 -16.98 -21.77 -12.28
N ALA A 56 -18.02 -22.59 -12.06
CA ALA A 56 -19.29 -22.45 -12.74
C ALA A 56 -19.94 -21.09 -12.43
N ALA A 57 -19.89 -20.66 -11.16
CA ALA A 57 -20.43 -19.38 -10.73
C ALA A 57 -19.67 -18.18 -11.32
N ALA A 58 -18.33 -18.20 -11.27
CA ALA A 58 -17.50 -17.13 -11.82
C ALA A 58 -17.69 -16.98 -13.33
N ARG A 59 -17.78 -18.11 -14.06
CA ARG A 59 -18.03 -18.11 -15.51
C ARG A 59 -19.38 -17.51 -15.86
N ALA A 60 -20.44 -17.95 -15.19
CA ALA A 60 -21.79 -17.42 -15.42
C ALA A 60 -21.87 -15.92 -15.14
N GLU A 61 -21.22 -15.44 -14.06
CA GLU A 61 -21.15 -14.01 -13.74
C GLU A 61 -20.36 -13.23 -14.78
N ALA A 62 -19.24 -13.76 -15.26
CA ALA A 62 -18.41 -13.14 -16.28
C ALA A 62 -19.13 -13.04 -17.63
N GLU A 63 -19.83 -14.10 -18.05
CA GLU A 63 -20.67 -14.11 -19.24
C GLU A 63 -21.81 -13.08 -19.14
N ALA A 64 -22.49 -13.01 -17.99
CA ALA A 64 -23.59 -12.07 -17.77
C ALA A 64 -23.13 -10.61 -17.74
N ALA A 65 -22.00 -10.32 -17.08
CA ALA A 65 -21.52 -8.95 -16.87
C ALA A 65 -20.70 -8.42 -18.04
N PHE A 66 -19.86 -9.25 -18.65
CA PHE A 66 -18.83 -8.82 -19.61
C PHE A 66 -18.99 -9.46 -20.99
N LYS A 67 -20.00 -10.33 -21.20
CA LYS A 67 -20.17 -11.14 -22.42
C LYS A 67 -18.92 -11.95 -22.78
N ASN A 68 -18.08 -12.24 -21.78
CA ASN A 68 -16.87 -13.01 -21.90
C ASN A 68 -16.74 -13.92 -20.66
N GLY A 69 -16.82 -15.24 -20.87
CA GLY A 69 -16.72 -16.25 -19.83
C GLY A 69 -15.30 -16.73 -19.53
N SER A 70 -14.28 -16.11 -20.13
CA SER A 70 -12.89 -16.48 -19.92
C SER A 70 -12.47 -16.20 -18.48
N LEU A 71 -11.88 -17.21 -17.86
CA LEU A 71 -11.40 -17.19 -16.48
C LEU A 71 -9.90 -17.45 -16.45
N TYR A 72 -9.25 -17.04 -15.37
CA TYR A 72 -7.90 -17.46 -15.00
C TYR A 72 -7.85 -17.73 -13.50
N ILE A 73 -6.84 -18.48 -13.06
CA ILE A 73 -6.63 -18.82 -11.65
C ILE A 73 -5.33 -18.20 -11.14
N GLU A 74 -5.37 -17.70 -9.91
CA GLU A 74 -4.20 -17.27 -9.17
C GLU A 74 -4.21 -17.86 -7.76
N LYS A 75 -3.04 -17.91 -7.12
CA LYS A 75 -2.93 -18.16 -5.69
C LYS A 75 -3.74 -17.09 -4.95
N PHE A 76 -4.62 -17.53 -4.05
CA PHE A 76 -5.26 -16.60 -3.13
C PHE A 76 -4.32 -16.36 -1.95
N ILE A 77 -3.87 -15.12 -1.81
CA ILE A 77 -3.01 -14.73 -0.70
C ILE A 77 -3.88 -14.49 0.53
N VAL A 78 -3.73 -15.34 1.54
CA VAL A 78 -4.47 -15.27 2.80
C VAL A 78 -3.76 -14.31 3.74
N GLU A 79 -4.54 -13.44 4.39
CA GLU A 79 -4.05 -12.42 5.34
C GLU A 79 -2.88 -11.61 4.75
N PRO A 80 -3.03 -11.06 3.53
CA PRO A 80 -1.91 -10.38 2.88
C PRO A 80 -1.58 -9.08 3.60
N ARG A 81 -0.29 -8.82 3.72
CA ARG A 81 0.25 -7.48 3.93
C ARG A 81 0.60 -6.85 2.60
N HIS A 82 0.40 -5.54 2.50
CA HIS A 82 0.86 -4.77 1.36
C HIS A 82 2.21 -4.15 1.72
N VAL A 83 3.28 -4.62 1.08
CA VAL A 83 4.63 -4.14 1.31
C VAL A 83 5.21 -3.63 0.00
N GLU A 84 5.87 -2.49 0.03
CA GLU A 84 6.36 -1.85 -1.19
C GLU A 84 7.77 -1.28 -1.01
N VAL A 85 8.56 -1.26 -2.07
CA VAL A 85 9.95 -0.80 -2.04
C VAL A 85 10.11 0.48 -2.85
N GLN A 86 10.61 1.53 -2.20
CA GLN A 86 10.98 2.77 -2.88
C GLN A 86 12.24 2.56 -3.69
N ILE A 87 12.21 2.95 -4.97
CA ILE A 87 13.40 2.96 -5.82
C ILE A 87 13.65 4.35 -6.42
N MET A 88 14.89 4.57 -6.85
CA MET A 88 15.31 5.69 -7.67
C MET A 88 16.33 5.18 -8.69
N ALA A 89 16.15 5.52 -9.96
CA ALA A 89 17.07 5.14 -11.02
C ALA A 89 17.42 6.31 -11.93
N ASP A 90 18.61 6.28 -12.56
CA ASP A 90 19.07 7.31 -13.49
C ASP A 90 19.35 6.76 -14.90
N LYS A 91 19.63 7.68 -15.84
CA LYS A 91 19.93 7.34 -17.24
C LYS A 91 21.28 6.66 -17.47
N THR A 92 22.11 6.56 -16.44
CA THR A 92 23.43 5.90 -16.52
C THR A 92 23.36 4.44 -16.08
N GLY A 93 22.18 3.96 -15.70
CA GLY A 93 21.94 2.58 -15.24
C GLY A 93 22.10 2.39 -13.73
N ASN A 94 22.30 3.46 -12.96
CA ASN A 94 22.28 3.35 -11.50
C ASN A 94 20.84 3.20 -11.03
N ALA A 95 20.63 2.28 -10.07
CA ALA A 95 19.36 2.12 -9.38
C ALA A 95 19.62 1.81 -7.90
N LEU A 96 18.95 2.55 -7.01
CA LEU A 96 19.04 2.43 -5.56
C LEU A 96 17.65 2.23 -4.95
N HIS A 97 17.57 1.51 -3.84
CA HIS A 97 16.36 1.41 -3.03
C HIS A 97 16.47 2.29 -1.77
N PHE A 98 15.34 2.82 -1.32
CA PHE A 98 15.21 3.61 -0.08
C PHE A 98 14.36 2.84 0.93
N TYR A 99 14.67 1.55 1.04
CA TYR A 99 13.98 0.56 1.86
C TYR A 99 12.50 0.40 1.51
N GLU A 100 11.80 -0.37 2.34
CA GLU A 100 10.41 -0.71 2.18
C GLU A 100 9.46 0.13 3.06
N ARG A 101 8.19 0.07 2.71
CA ARG A 101 7.05 0.56 3.49
C ARG A 101 6.03 -0.55 3.65
N ASP A 102 5.38 -0.60 4.81
CA ASP A 102 4.16 -1.36 5.03
C ASP A 102 2.97 -0.42 4.85
N CYS A 103 2.12 -0.75 3.89
CA CYS A 103 0.92 -0.01 3.52
C CYS A 103 -0.33 -0.87 3.73
N THR A 104 -0.28 -1.82 4.67
CA THR A 104 -1.33 -2.83 4.88
C THR A 104 -2.64 -2.20 5.36
N ILE A 105 -2.57 -1.12 6.14
CA ILE A 105 -3.77 -0.47 6.67
C ILE A 105 -4.48 0.30 5.56
N GLN A 106 -5.52 -0.35 5.03
CA GLN A 106 -6.30 0.11 3.91
C GLN A 106 -7.79 0.00 4.20
N ARG A 107 -8.57 0.84 3.55
CA ARG A 107 -10.03 0.75 3.48
C ARG A 107 -10.45 0.73 2.03
N ARG A 108 -11.23 -0.27 1.60
CA ARG A 108 -11.66 -0.40 0.18
C ARG A 108 -10.47 -0.28 -0.79
N HIS A 109 -9.35 -0.90 -0.42
CA HIS A 109 -8.08 -0.88 -1.16
C HIS A 109 -7.40 0.51 -1.26
N GLN A 110 -7.83 1.48 -0.44
CA GLN A 110 -7.16 2.78 -0.32
C GLN A 110 -6.33 2.80 0.97
N LYS A 111 -5.03 3.05 0.83
CA LYS A 111 -4.08 3.18 1.96
C LYS A 111 -4.49 4.35 2.86
N LEU A 112 -4.42 4.13 4.18
CA LEU A 112 -4.82 5.11 5.21
C LEU A 112 -3.68 5.39 6.20
N ILE A 113 -2.94 4.35 6.60
CA ILE A 113 -1.77 4.46 7.47
C ILE A 113 -0.63 3.65 6.84
N GLU A 114 0.53 4.28 6.73
CA GLU A 114 1.73 3.69 6.16
C GLU A 114 2.90 3.80 7.15
N GLU A 115 3.75 2.78 7.19
CA GLU A 115 4.90 2.77 8.08
C GLU A 115 6.19 2.31 7.41
N SER A 116 7.33 2.89 7.81
CA SER A 116 8.66 2.40 7.45
C SER A 116 9.52 2.26 8.71
N PRO A 117 10.19 1.12 8.93
CA PRO A 117 10.20 -0.07 8.08
C PRO A 117 8.94 -0.92 8.27
N CYS A 118 8.76 -1.97 7.46
CA CYS A 118 7.69 -2.95 7.70
C CYS A 118 8.00 -3.73 8.99
N PRO A 119 7.07 -3.78 9.97
CA PRO A 119 7.37 -4.29 11.31
C PRO A 119 7.50 -5.82 11.39
N VAL A 120 7.12 -6.54 10.34
CA VAL A 120 7.17 -8.03 10.30
C VAL A 120 8.35 -8.58 9.49
N LEU A 121 9.10 -7.71 8.79
CA LEU A 121 10.27 -8.12 8.03
C LEU A 121 11.53 -8.09 8.90
N ASP A 122 12.25 -9.22 8.88
CA ASP A 122 13.65 -9.26 9.33
C ASP A 122 14.58 -8.67 8.26
N GLU A 123 15.85 -8.46 8.63
CA GLU A 123 16.85 -7.84 7.76
C GLU A 123 17.11 -8.65 6.48
N SER A 124 17.09 -9.98 6.57
CA SER A 124 17.38 -10.86 5.43
C SER A 124 16.27 -10.76 4.39
N LEU A 125 15.01 -10.87 4.81
CA LEU A 125 13.86 -10.77 3.92
C LEU A 125 13.72 -9.35 3.35
N ARG A 126 14.01 -8.32 4.14
CA ARG A 126 14.05 -6.92 3.67
C ARG A 126 15.06 -6.72 2.56
N ASP A 127 16.30 -7.18 2.74
CA ASP A 127 17.35 -7.07 1.74
C ASP A 127 16.99 -7.83 0.46
N GLU A 128 16.41 -9.02 0.60
CA GLU A 128 15.97 -9.83 -0.54
C GLU A 128 14.83 -9.14 -1.32
N LEU A 129 13.82 -8.62 -0.62
CA LEU A 129 12.70 -7.85 -1.21
C LEU A 129 13.20 -6.60 -1.93
N CYS A 130 14.12 -5.84 -1.31
CA CYS A 130 14.71 -4.65 -1.91
C CYS A 130 15.51 -4.98 -3.16
N LYS A 131 16.30 -6.07 -3.13
CA LYS A 131 17.01 -6.57 -4.31
C LYS A 131 16.04 -7.03 -5.40
N ALA A 132 14.91 -7.63 -5.04
CA ALA A 132 13.87 -8.02 -5.99
C ALA A 132 13.30 -6.80 -6.74
N ALA A 133 12.97 -5.73 -6.01
CA ALA A 133 12.52 -4.47 -6.60
C ALA A 133 13.57 -3.88 -7.56
N LEU A 134 14.85 -3.86 -7.17
CA LEU A 134 15.93 -3.41 -8.03
C LEU A 134 16.10 -4.23 -9.32
N ARG A 135 15.82 -5.55 -9.27
CA ARG A 135 15.83 -6.40 -10.48
C ARG A 135 14.75 -5.97 -11.47
N VAL A 136 13.54 -5.66 -11.00
CA VAL A 136 12.42 -5.23 -11.87
C VAL A 136 12.80 -3.95 -12.62
N VAL A 137 13.27 -2.94 -11.90
CA VAL A 137 13.50 -1.62 -12.50
C VAL A 137 14.74 -1.57 -13.39
N LYS A 138 15.74 -2.40 -13.12
CA LYS A 138 16.91 -2.55 -14.01
C LYS A 138 16.55 -3.26 -15.31
N GLU A 139 15.74 -4.31 -15.25
CA GLU A 139 15.28 -5.02 -16.45
C GLU A 139 14.41 -4.11 -17.35
N ALA A 140 13.66 -3.19 -16.74
CA ALA A 140 12.80 -2.25 -17.44
C ALA A 140 13.52 -0.98 -17.94
N ASP A 141 14.84 -0.85 -17.76
CA ASP A 141 15.60 0.40 -17.99
C ASP A 141 14.89 1.64 -17.39
N TYR A 142 14.34 1.47 -16.19
CA TYR A 142 13.52 2.48 -15.55
C TYR A 142 14.36 3.70 -15.13
N VAL A 143 13.76 4.89 -15.17
CA VAL A 143 14.38 6.15 -14.78
C VAL A 143 13.44 6.91 -13.85
N ASN A 144 14.03 7.65 -12.91
CA ASN A 144 13.37 8.46 -11.89
C ASN A 144 12.87 7.63 -10.69
N ALA A 145 12.03 8.22 -9.83
CA ALA A 145 11.45 7.52 -8.69
C ALA A 145 10.35 6.56 -9.15
N GLY A 146 10.25 5.43 -8.47
CA GLY A 146 9.14 4.50 -8.62
C GLY A 146 9.01 3.68 -7.36
N THR A 147 7.95 2.87 -7.31
CA THR A 147 7.75 1.94 -6.22
C THR A 147 7.34 0.59 -6.79
N VAL A 148 7.97 -0.46 -6.30
CA VAL A 148 7.59 -1.84 -6.60
C VAL A 148 6.74 -2.37 -5.45
N GLU A 149 5.49 -2.71 -5.72
CA GLU A 149 4.54 -3.20 -4.72
C GLU A 149 4.49 -4.73 -4.70
N PHE A 150 4.34 -5.28 -3.49
CA PHE A 150 4.29 -6.71 -3.23
C PHE A 150 3.16 -7.03 -2.25
N LEU A 151 2.59 -8.22 -2.40
CA LEU A 151 1.80 -8.86 -1.35
C LEU A 151 2.72 -9.78 -0.55
N LEU A 152 2.69 -9.67 0.77
CA LEU A 152 3.41 -10.54 1.69
C LEU A 152 2.38 -11.42 2.42
N ASP A 153 2.50 -12.74 2.28
CA ASP A 153 1.60 -13.68 2.96
C ASP A 153 2.00 -13.94 4.43
N LYS A 154 1.12 -14.63 5.16
CA LYS A 154 1.35 -15.00 6.57
C LYS A 154 2.62 -15.83 6.81
N ASP A 155 3.10 -16.54 5.78
CA ASP A 155 4.29 -17.39 5.83
C ASP A 155 5.55 -16.64 5.36
N LYS A 156 5.44 -15.32 5.17
CA LYS A 156 6.48 -14.39 4.73
C LYS A 156 6.98 -14.60 3.30
N ASN A 157 6.21 -15.28 2.44
CA ASN A 157 6.48 -15.25 1.01
C ASN A 157 5.92 -13.95 0.42
N TYR A 158 6.66 -13.35 -0.49
CA TYR A 158 6.24 -12.13 -1.16
C TYR A 158 6.00 -12.38 -2.65
N TYR A 159 5.06 -11.63 -3.22
CA TYR A 159 4.62 -11.76 -4.60
C TYR A 159 4.52 -10.37 -5.21
N PHE A 160 5.20 -10.15 -6.32
CA PHE A 160 5.11 -8.91 -7.09
C PHE A 160 3.67 -8.66 -7.52
N MET A 161 3.22 -7.42 -7.34
CA MET A 161 1.88 -6.97 -7.68
C MET A 161 1.93 -5.96 -8.82
N GLU A 162 2.57 -4.81 -8.62
CA GLU A 162 2.66 -3.77 -9.64
C GLU A 162 3.89 -2.86 -9.44
N VAL A 163 4.14 -2.00 -10.42
CA VAL A 163 5.09 -0.89 -10.30
C VAL A 163 4.34 0.42 -10.46
N ASN A 164 4.39 1.26 -9.43
CA ASN A 164 3.97 2.65 -9.53
C ASN A 164 5.13 3.46 -10.12
N THR A 165 5.00 3.84 -11.39
CA THR A 165 6.03 4.58 -12.18
C THR A 165 6.04 6.09 -11.89
N ARG A 166 5.89 6.44 -10.61
CA ARG A 166 5.81 7.81 -10.09
C ARG A 166 6.16 7.82 -8.61
N ILE A 167 6.30 9.01 -8.05
CA ILE A 167 6.30 9.19 -6.59
C ILE A 167 4.92 8.80 -6.02
N GLN A 168 4.93 8.31 -4.79
CA GLN A 168 3.72 7.96 -4.04
C GLN A 168 3.44 8.95 -2.91
N VAL A 169 2.21 8.90 -2.39
CA VAL A 169 1.73 9.80 -1.34
C VAL A 169 2.59 9.64 -0.09
N GLU A 170 2.88 8.38 0.25
CA GLU A 170 3.61 7.87 1.41
C GLU A 170 5.14 7.93 1.29
N HIS A 171 5.69 8.58 0.27
CA HIS A 171 7.15 8.77 0.16
C HIS A 171 7.80 9.41 1.40
N PRO A 172 7.15 10.30 2.20
CA PRO A 172 7.82 10.91 3.33
C PRO A 172 8.25 9.92 4.41
N VAL A 173 7.58 8.78 4.61
CA VAL A 173 8.07 7.83 5.62
C VAL A 173 9.43 7.27 5.23
N SER A 174 9.69 7.09 3.93
CA SER A 174 11.02 6.73 3.40
C SER A 174 12.01 7.89 3.53
N GLU A 175 11.60 9.14 3.28
CA GLU A 175 12.47 10.30 3.48
C GLU A 175 12.90 10.46 4.93
N MET A 176 11.96 10.30 5.88
CA MET A 176 12.20 10.48 7.30
C MET A 176 13.18 9.45 7.85
N VAL A 177 13.05 8.18 7.47
CA VAL A 177 13.94 7.11 7.97
C VAL A 177 15.30 7.07 7.27
N THR A 178 15.40 7.56 6.04
CA THR A 178 16.66 7.54 5.27
C THR A 178 17.41 8.87 5.23
N GLY A 179 16.74 9.98 5.55
CA GLY A 179 17.31 11.34 5.45
C GLY A 179 17.48 11.83 4.01
N HIS A 180 16.91 11.15 3.01
CA HIS A 180 17.02 11.53 1.60
C HIS A 180 15.73 12.17 1.09
N ASP A 181 15.85 13.39 0.56
CA ASP A 181 14.80 14.12 -0.15
C ASP A 181 14.60 13.50 -1.55
N LEU A 182 13.54 12.71 -1.69
CA LEU A 182 13.24 11.94 -2.89
C LEU A 182 12.77 12.86 -4.01
N ILE A 183 12.00 13.90 -3.71
CA ILE A 183 11.53 14.88 -4.71
C ILE A 183 12.72 15.60 -5.35
N LYS A 184 13.69 16.04 -4.54
CA LYS A 184 14.93 16.65 -5.03
C LYS A 184 15.74 15.70 -5.91
N TRP A 185 15.80 14.42 -5.54
CA TRP A 185 16.44 13.41 -6.39
C TRP A 185 15.73 13.25 -7.74
N GLN A 186 14.40 13.19 -7.75
CA GLN A 186 13.61 13.14 -9.00
C GLN A 186 13.95 14.31 -9.93
N LEU A 187 14.04 15.53 -9.39
CA LEU A 187 14.37 16.73 -10.17
C LEU A 187 15.81 16.69 -10.70
N LYS A 188 16.78 16.27 -9.88
CA LYS A 188 18.18 16.11 -10.30
C LYS A 188 18.33 15.11 -11.44
N ILE A 189 17.67 13.96 -11.33
CA ILE A 189 17.70 12.90 -12.35
C ILE A 189 17.01 13.35 -13.63
N ALA A 190 15.87 14.04 -13.52
CA ALA A 190 15.18 14.62 -14.67
C ALA A 190 16.06 15.64 -15.41
N ALA A 191 16.89 16.39 -14.66
CA ALA A 191 17.90 17.30 -15.22
C ALA A 191 19.15 16.59 -15.78
N GLY A 192 19.18 15.25 -15.81
CA GLY A 192 20.28 14.46 -16.37
C GLY A 192 21.45 14.24 -15.42
N GLN A 193 21.32 14.57 -14.13
CA GLN A 193 22.37 14.28 -13.15
C GLN A 193 22.37 12.78 -12.81
N ALA A 194 23.56 12.18 -12.78
CA ALA A 194 23.75 10.83 -12.31
C ALA A 194 23.65 10.76 -10.77
N ILE A 195 23.20 9.61 -10.27
CA ILE A 195 23.15 9.28 -8.85
C ILE A 195 24.57 8.92 -8.40
N ASN A 196 25.23 9.86 -7.73
CA ASN A 196 26.55 9.66 -7.11
C ASN A 196 26.45 9.12 -5.67
N LEU A 197 25.40 8.36 -5.37
CA LEU A 197 25.14 7.74 -4.06
C LEU A 197 25.28 6.22 -4.20
N ARG A 198 25.83 5.54 -3.18
CA ARG A 198 25.92 4.08 -3.18
C ARG A 198 24.87 3.52 -2.22
N GLN A 199 24.36 2.32 -2.51
CA GLN A 199 23.34 1.68 -1.68
C GLN A 199 23.74 1.56 -0.20
N LYS A 200 25.02 1.28 0.07
CA LYS A 200 25.56 1.16 1.43
C LYS A 200 25.61 2.47 2.23
N ASP A 201 25.49 3.61 1.56
CA ASP A 201 25.49 4.94 2.19
C ASP A 201 24.06 5.39 2.55
N ILE A 202 23.03 4.61 2.16
CA ILE A 202 21.63 4.82 2.55
C ILE A 202 21.39 4.01 3.83
N HIS A 203 21.24 4.70 4.95
CA HIS A 203 20.98 4.07 6.24
C HIS A 203 19.53 4.24 6.65
N HIS A 204 18.92 3.17 7.15
CA HIS A 204 17.61 3.23 7.78
C HIS A 204 17.76 3.56 9.26
N THR A 205 17.07 4.60 9.74
CA THR A 205 17.11 5.02 11.14
C THR A 205 15.71 5.22 11.69
N GLY A 206 15.42 4.61 12.84
CA GLY A 206 14.16 4.78 13.55
C GLY A 206 12.95 4.15 12.85
N VAL A 207 11.76 4.70 13.11
CA VAL A 207 10.48 4.30 12.53
C VAL A 207 9.70 5.55 12.18
N ALA A 208 9.15 5.60 10.98
CA ALA A 208 8.24 6.65 10.55
C ALA A 208 6.85 6.10 10.25
N LEU A 209 5.83 6.89 10.59
CA LEU A 209 4.42 6.63 10.33
C LEU A 209 3.82 7.81 9.59
N GLU A 210 3.00 7.55 8.57
CA GLU A 210 2.14 8.53 7.93
C GLU A 210 0.67 8.17 8.17
N CYS A 211 -0.16 9.17 8.46
CA CYS A 211 -1.61 9.05 8.47
C CYS A 211 -2.18 10.02 7.44
N ARG A 212 -3.02 9.51 6.55
CA ARG A 212 -3.78 10.32 5.59
C ARG A 212 -4.98 10.94 6.27
N ILE A 213 -4.97 12.27 6.35
CA ILE A 213 -6.10 13.02 6.88
C ILE A 213 -6.98 13.39 5.69
N ASN A 214 -8.16 12.80 5.64
CA ASN A 214 -9.15 13.03 4.60
C ASN A 214 -10.38 13.73 5.19
N ALA A 215 -11.02 14.60 4.42
CA ALA A 215 -12.30 15.23 4.71
C ALA A 215 -13.44 14.21 4.55
N GLU A 216 -13.52 13.26 5.46
CA GLU A 216 -14.50 12.17 5.48
C GLU A 216 -15.03 11.99 6.90
N ASP A 217 -16.25 11.48 7.05
CA ASP A 217 -16.89 11.19 8.34
C ASP A 217 -16.90 9.68 8.61
N PRO A 218 -15.94 9.12 9.39
CA PRO A 218 -15.89 7.69 9.69
C PRO A 218 -17.19 7.14 10.28
N ALA A 219 -17.89 7.94 11.13
CA ALA A 219 -19.15 7.54 11.76
C ALA A 219 -20.31 7.40 10.76
N ARG A 220 -20.15 7.93 9.54
CA ARG A 220 -21.12 7.83 8.44
C ARG A 220 -20.53 7.07 7.25
N ASN A 221 -19.84 5.97 7.54
CA ASN A 221 -19.19 5.13 6.53
C ASN A 221 -18.25 5.94 5.61
N TYR A 222 -17.50 6.87 6.23
CA TYR A 222 -16.55 7.76 5.57
C TYR A 222 -17.17 8.56 4.42
N ALA A 223 -18.39 9.06 4.63
CA ALA A 223 -19.01 9.96 3.68
C ALA A 223 -18.12 11.21 3.51
N PRO A 224 -17.86 11.69 2.27
CA PRO A 224 -17.09 12.91 2.05
C PRO A 224 -17.71 14.11 2.78
N CYS A 225 -16.86 14.94 3.38
CA CYS A 225 -17.21 16.10 4.18
C CYS A 225 -16.50 17.37 3.66
N PRO A 226 -16.76 17.80 2.40
CA PRO A 226 -16.18 19.02 1.84
C PRO A 226 -16.73 20.26 2.57
N GLY A 227 -16.00 21.36 2.52
CA GLY A 227 -16.42 22.60 3.17
C GLY A 227 -15.31 23.61 3.36
N THR A 228 -15.68 24.80 3.84
CA THR A 228 -14.72 25.85 4.21
C THR A 228 -14.12 25.55 5.58
N ILE A 229 -12.81 25.61 5.70
CA ILE A 229 -12.08 25.40 6.94
C ILE A 229 -12.03 26.73 7.70
N THR A 230 -12.84 26.84 8.75
CA THR A 230 -12.90 28.06 9.58
C THR A 230 -11.80 28.09 10.63
N ARG A 231 -11.30 26.92 11.04
CA ARG A 231 -10.19 26.78 11.98
C ARG A 231 -9.25 25.67 11.52
N PHE A 232 -7.96 26.01 11.43
CA PHE A 232 -6.90 25.07 11.04
C PHE A 232 -5.70 25.24 11.97
N ILE A 233 -5.48 24.27 12.86
CA ILE A 233 -4.35 24.25 13.79
C ILE A 233 -3.60 22.94 13.56
N PRO A 234 -2.56 22.93 12.70
CA PRO A 234 -1.75 21.75 12.47
C PRO A 234 -0.90 21.41 13.71
N PRO A 235 -0.63 20.12 13.97
CA PRO A 235 0.28 19.73 15.03
C PRO A 235 1.72 20.08 14.65
N GLY A 236 2.56 20.22 15.66
CA GLY A 236 4.01 20.34 15.48
C GLY A 236 4.76 19.52 16.52
N GLY A 237 5.98 19.96 16.84
CA GLY A 237 6.86 19.34 17.82
C GLY A 237 7.96 18.48 17.20
N MET A 238 8.84 17.97 18.06
CA MET A 238 9.95 17.11 17.64
C MET A 238 9.43 15.85 16.94
N GLY A 239 10.03 15.53 15.79
CA GLY A 239 9.70 14.32 15.03
C GLY A 239 8.34 14.36 14.33
N VAL A 240 7.75 15.54 14.11
CA VAL A 240 6.43 15.69 13.46
C VAL A 240 6.57 16.55 12.20
N ARG A 241 6.10 16.04 11.08
CA ARG A 241 6.02 16.70 9.78
C ARG A 241 4.56 16.72 9.32
N VAL A 242 4.13 17.85 8.77
CA VAL A 242 2.79 17.99 8.18
C VAL A 242 2.94 18.49 6.76
N ASP A 243 2.48 17.69 5.80
CA ASP A 243 2.41 18.08 4.39
C ASP A 243 0.95 18.41 4.10
N THR A 244 0.65 19.66 3.76
CA THR A 244 -0.71 20.13 3.45
C THR A 244 -0.68 21.27 2.45
N HIS A 245 -1.76 21.38 1.67
CA HIS A 245 -2.02 22.51 0.76
C HIS A 245 -3.01 23.52 1.36
N LEU A 246 -3.45 23.29 2.60
CA LEU A 246 -4.52 24.05 3.24
C LEU A 246 -3.97 25.02 4.29
N HIS A 247 -4.73 26.09 4.49
CA HIS A 247 -4.60 27.03 5.59
C HIS A 247 -5.99 27.41 6.10
N GLN A 248 -6.06 28.18 7.18
CA GLN A 248 -7.35 28.69 7.66
C GLN A 248 -8.01 29.54 6.56
N GLY A 249 -9.29 29.27 6.28
CA GLY A 249 -10.07 29.87 5.20
C GLY A 249 -10.06 29.09 3.88
N SER A 250 -9.24 28.04 3.74
CA SER A 250 -9.27 27.18 2.54
C SER A 250 -10.61 26.44 2.40
N ILE A 251 -10.95 26.05 1.17
CA ILE A 251 -12.16 25.29 0.84
C ILE A 251 -11.76 23.91 0.34
N VAL A 252 -12.24 22.86 1.01
CA VAL A 252 -12.16 21.49 0.51
C VAL A 252 -13.30 21.28 -0.50
N SER A 253 -12.94 21.01 -1.75
CA SER A 253 -13.87 20.81 -2.85
C SER A 253 -14.49 19.41 -2.84
N PRO A 254 -15.78 19.26 -3.22
CA PRO A 254 -16.37 17.94 -3.46
C PRO A 254 -15.89 17.25 -4.74
N HIS A 255 -15.12 17.95 -5.59
CA HIS A 255 -14.78 17.48 -6.94
C HIS A 255 -13.45 16.73 -7.04
N TYR A 256 -12.65 16.73 -5.98
CA TYR A 256 -11.33 16.11 -5.96
C TYR A 256 -11.23 15.07 -4.83
N ASP A 257 -10.05 14.48 -4.70
CA ASP A 257 -9.71 13.65 -3.55
C ASP A 257 -9.95 14.41 -2.24
N SER A 258 -10.41 13.69 -1.21
CA SER A 258 -10.78 14.23 0.10
C SER A 258 -9.57 14.58 0.98
N MET A 259 -8.34 14.26 0.58
CA MET A 259 -7.13 14.46 1.37
C MET A 259 -6.87 15.92 1.70
N VAL A 260 -6.80 16.21 2.99
CA VAL A 260 -6.56 17.55 3.53
C VAL A 260 -5.11 17.75 3.98
N ALA A 261 -4.51 16.71 4.54
CA ALA A 261 -3.15 16.75 5.04
C ALA A 261 -2.59 15.33 5.18
N LYS A 262 -1.27 15.24 5.25
CA LYS A 262 -0.55 14.05 5.67
C LYS A 262 0.17 14.41 6.95
N VAL A 263 -0.05 13.64 8.01
CA VAL A 263 0.69 13.78 9.25
C VAL A 263 1.71 12.67 9.29
N ILE A 264 2.97 13.05 9.37
CA ILE A 264 4.10 12.12 9.38
C ILE A 264 4.83 12.30 10.70
N VAL A 265 5.20 11.20 11.32
CA VAL A 265 6.06 11.22 12.51
C VAL A 265 7.26 10.32 12.32
N HIS A 266 8.35 10.62 13.01
CA HIS A 266 9.58 9.82 13.03
C HIS A 266 10.15 9.78 14.43
N GLN A 267 10.39 8.57 14.93
CA GLN A 267 10.95 8.34 16.26
C GLN A 267 11.92 7.16 16.26
N LYS A 268 12.59 6.93 17.39
CA LYS A 268 13.60 5.88 17.53
C LYS A 268 13.02 4.47 17.37
N ASN A 269 11.78 4.26 17.80
CA ASN A 269 11.10 2.97 17.74
C ASN A 269 9.61 3.14 17.45
N ARG A 270 8.94 2.03 17.11
CA ARG A 270 7.54 2.01 16.70
C ARG A 270 6.59 2.47 17.81
N GLU A 271 6.85 2.10 19.07
CA GLU A 271 6.03 2.51 20.21
C GLU A 271 6.03 4.04 20.40
N GLU A 272 7.22 4.65 20.35
CA GLU A 272 7.37 6.10 20.40
C GLU A 272 6.74 6.79 19.19
N ALA A 273 6.87 6.21 17.99
CA ALA A 273 6.24 6.73 16.77
C ALA A 273 4.71 6.73 16.90
N ILE A 274 4.12 5.62 17.35
CA ILE A 274 2.67 5.51 17.58
C ILE A 274 2.21 6.52 18.63
N ALA A 275 2.92 6.63 19.75
CA ALA A 275 2.60 7.62 20.80
C ALA A 275 2.67 9.07 20.27
N THR A 276 3.70 9.37 19.47
CA THR A 276 3.90 10.69 18.85
C THR A 276 2.79 11.00 17.85
N MET A 277 2.39 10.02 17.03
CA MET A 277 1.29 10.17 16.07
C MET A 277 -0.03 10.41 16.78
N LYS A 278 -0.35 9.61 17.82
CA LYS A 278 -1.58 9.80 18.60
C LYS A 278 -1.66 11.20 19.21
N ARG A 279 -0.55 11.71 19.76
CA ARG A 279 -0.47 13.09 20.25
C ARG A 279 -0.64 14.12 19.12
N ALA A 280 0.00 13.92 17.96
CA ALA A 280 -0.11 14.81 16.80
C ALA A 280 -1.57 14.93 16.33
N LEU A 281 -2.22 13.80 16.13
CA LEU A 281 -3.61 13.71 15.72
C LEU A 281 -4.55 14.31 16.77
N GLY A 282 -4.27 14.08 18.06
CA GLY A 282 -5.02 14.65 19.17
C GLY A 282 -4.92 16.17 19.31
N GLU A 283 -3.87 16.80 18.77
CA GLU A 283 -3.68 18.25 18.72
C GLU A 283 -4.22 18.89 17.43
N PHE A 284 -4.29 18.14 16.33
CA PHE A 284 -4.74 18.67 15.05
C PHE A 284 -6.22 19.11 15.14
N ARG A 285 -6.48 20.40 14.87
CA ARG A 285 -7.86 20.92 14.74
C ARG A 285 -8.13 21.33 13.30
N ILE A 286 -9.16 20.73 12.71
CA ILE A 286 -9.71 21.09 11.40
C ILE A 286 -11.21 21.19 11.58
N GLU A 287 -11.77 22.39 11.51
CA GLU A 287 -13.19 22.65 11.75
C GLU A 287 -13.79 23.45 10.58
N PRO A 288 -15.09 23.28 10.28
CA PRO A 288 -16.07 22.40 10.93
C PRO A 288 -16.17 21.01 10.28
N ILE A 289 -15.39 20.74 9.24
CA ILE A 289 -15.44 19.47 8.49
C ILE A 289 -15.07 18.28 9.38
N LYS A 290 -15.62 17.12 9.06
CA LYS A 290 -15.20 15.85 9.66
C LYS A 290 -13.97 15.33 8.93
N THR A 291 -13.16 14.56 9.65
CA THR A 291 -11.94 13.98 9.11
C THR A 291 -11.73 12.54 9.54
N THR A 292 -10.77 11.86 8.92
CA THR A 292 -10.30 10.51 9.30
C THR A 292 -9.47 10.47 10.58
N ILE A 293 -9.22 11.60 11.26
CA ILE A 293 -8.44 11.65 12.51
C ILE A 293 -8.95 10.66 13.57
N PRO A 294 -10.26 10.59 13.90
CA PRO A 294 -10.77 9.65 14.89
C PRO A 294 -10.50 8.19 14.50
N ALA A 295 -10.73 7.82 13.24
CA ALA A 295 -10.44 6.47 12.76
C ALA A 295 -8.95 6.12 12.87
N CYS A 296 -8.05 7.05 12.54
CA CYS A 296 -6.61 6.84 12.71
C CYS A 296 -6.25 6.62 14.19
N LEU A 297 -6.83 7.39 15.12
CA LEU A 297 -6.60 7.23 16.56
C LEU A 297 -7.08 5.88 17.09
N ASP A 298 -8.23 5.40 16.59
CA ASP A 298 -8.79 4.11 16.96
C ASP A 298 -7.89 2.97 16.45
N ILE A 299 -7.46 3.02 15.19
CA ILE A 299 -6.53 2.04 14.61
C ILE A 299 -5.21 1.99 15.39
N LEU A 300 -4.60 3.17 15.64
CA LEU A 300 -3.35 3.28 16.41
C LEU A 300 -3.47 2.83 17.87
N SER A 301 -4.70 2.64 18.36
CA SER A 301 -4.99 2.12 19.70
C SER A 301 -5.39 0.65 19.69
N HIS A 302 -5.60 0.05 18.52
CA HIS A 302 -6.09 -1.32 18.38
C HIS A 302 -4.99 -2.35 18.67
N ASN A 303 -5.32 -3.37 19.46
CA ASN A 303 -4.34 -4.38 19.91
C ASN A 303 -3.68 -5.14 18.75
N LEU A 304 -4.44 -5.46 17.70
CA LEU A 304 -3.92 -6.12 16.50
C LEU A 304 -2.91 -5.25 15.76
N TYR A 305 -3.18 -3.94 15.63
CA TYR A 305 -2.23 -3.00 15.02
C TYR A 305 -0.94 -2.87 15.85
N LEU A 306 -1.07 -2.73 17.17
CA LEU A 306 0.07 -2.64 18.10
C LEU A 306 0.97 -3.88 18.04
N LYS A 307 0.39 -5.06 17.86
CA LYS A 307 1.11 -6.34 17.74
C LYS A 307 1.56 -6.68 16.32
N SER A 308 1.30 -5.83 15.34
CA SER A 308 1.57 -6.13 13.92
C SER A 308 0.88 -7.43 13.47
N GLN A 309 -0.38 -7.62 13.89
CA GLN A 309 -1.26 -8.73 13.52
C GLN A 309 -2.41 -8.20 12.66
N VAL A 310 -2.07 -7.57 11.54
CA VAL A 310 -3.02 -6.94 10.62
C VAL A 310 -2.76 -7.43 9.20
N ASP A 311 -3.81 -7.47 8.40
CA ASP A 311 -3.79 -7.69 6.96
C ASP A 311 -4.59 -6.59 6.25
N THR A 312 -4.65 -6.63 4.91
CA THR A 312 -5.35 -5.59 4.13
C THR A 312 -6.86 -5.52 4.39
N SER A 313 -7.45 -6.51 5.05
CA SER A 313 -8.88 -6.54 5.43
C SER A 313 -9.14 -6.11 6.87
N PHE A 314 -8.10 -5.72 7.61
CA PHE A 314 -8.19 -5.33 9.02
C PHE A 314 -9.28 -4.28 9.30
N ILE A 315 -9.36 -3.20 8.51
CA ILE A 315 -10.37 -2.16 8.74
C ILE A 315 -11.79 -2.71 8.53
N GLU A 316 -12.00 -3.54 7.49
CA GLU A 316 -13.33 -4.11 7.23
C GLU A 316 -13.76 -5.13 8.29
N GLN A 317 -12.80 -5.86 8.90
CA GLN A 317 -13.09 -6.89 9.90
C GLN A 317 -13.27 -6.31 11.32
N GLU A 318 -12.44 -5.34 11.71
CA GLU A 318 -12.28 -4.93 13.10
C GLU A 318 -12.84 -3.54 13.39
N MET A 319 -13.03 -2.70 12.37
CA MET A 319 -13.39 -1.28 12.51
C MET A 319 -14.75 -0.93 11.87
N GLY A 320 -15.47 -1.94 11.38
CA GLY A 320 -16.75 -1.83 10.67
C GLY A 320 -17.96 -1.53 11.56
#